data_AF-A0A949HN91-F1
#
_entry.id   AF-A0A949HN91-F1
#
_cell.length_a   1.000
_cell.length_b   1.000
_cell.length_c   1.000
_cell.angle_alpha   90.00
_cell.angle_beta   90.00
_cell.angle_gamma   90.00
#
_symmetry.space_group_name_H-M   'P 1'
#
loop_
_entity.id
_entity.type
_entity.pdbx_description
1 polymer ?
#
loop_
_entity_poly.entity_id
_entity_poly.type
_entity_poly.pdbx_seq_one_letter_code
_entity_poly.pdbx_strand_id
1 'polypeptide(L)' 'MVTSIELSEQELAELRDLTEQSDSMEAIRVAMRDYIRYARRMRLKQLSGQVEMIDNWRQLEESEVSDLNDDSSK' A
#
# COMPACT_ATOMS: atom_id res chain seq x y z
N MET A 1 5.32 -19.54 15.96
CA MET A 1 3.98 -20.13 16.17
C MET A 1 3.68 -21.02 14.98
N VAL A 2 3.18 -22.24 15.20
CA VAL A 2 2.82 -23.17 14.12
C VAL A 2 1.30 -23.31 14.12
N THR A 3 0.69 -23.27 12.94
CA THR A 3 -0.75 -23.44 12.74
C THR A 3 -0.95 -24.46 11.63
N SER A 4 -1.82 -25.44 11.86
CA SER A 4 -2.20 -26.43 10.85
C SER A 4 -3.50 -25.99 10.19
N ILE A 5 -3.55 -26.10 8.88
CA ILE A 5 -4.72 -25.81 8.04
C ILE A 5 -4.85 -26.92 7.00
N GLU A 6 -6.07 -27.35 6.75
CA GLU A 6 -6.36 -28.35 5.72
C GLU A 6 -6.71 -27.62 4.42
N LEU A 7 -6.04 -28.00 3.33
CA LEU A 7 -6.26 -27.50 1.99
C LEU A 7 -6.34 -28.71 1.06
N SER A 8 -7.24 -28.64 0.09
CA SER A 8 -7.31 -29.64 -0.98
C SER A 8 -6.10 -29.55 -1.90
N GLU A 9 -5.76 -30.66 -2.54
CA GLU A 9 -4.70 -30.69 -3.57
C GLU A 9 -4.98 -29.72 -4.71
N GLN A 10 -6.25 -29.49 -5.05
CA GLN A 10 -6.66 -28.52 -6.06
C GLN A 10 -6.33 -27.09 -5.63
N GLU A 11 -6.66 -26.69 -4.40
CA GLU A 11 -6.32 -25.37 -3.87
C GLU A 11 -4.80 -25.16 -3.81
N LEU A 12 -4.04 -26.19 -3.44
CA LEU A 12 -2.58 -26.12 -3.42
C LEU A 12 -2.00 -26.00 -4.83
N ALA A 13 -2.53 -26.74 -5.80
CA ALA A 13 -2.11 -26.64 -7.19
C ALA A 13 -2.38 -25.24 -7.77
N GLU A 14 -3.57 -24.69 -7.53
CA GLU A 14 -3.92 -23.34 -7.95
C GLU A 14 -3.01 -22.28 -7.32
N LEU A 15 -2.73 -22.39 -6.03
CA LEU A 15 -1.81 -21.48 -5.34
C LEU A 15 -0.40 -21.56 -5.93
N ARG A 16 0.09 -22.77 -6.23
CA ARG A 16 1.40 -22.97 -6.84
C ARG A 16 1.49 -22.38 -8.24
N ASP A 17 0.45 -22.58 -9.06
CA ASP A 17 0.39 -22.03 -10.41
C ASP A 17 0.32 -20.49 -10.39
N LEU A 18 -0.53 -19.92 -9.54
CA LEU A 18 -0.71 -18.45 -9.43
C LEU A 18 0.49 -17.73 -8.81
N THR A 19 1.25 -18.41 -7.95
CA THR A 19 2.44 -17.83 -7.30
C THR A 19 3.75 -18.24 -7.96
N GLU A 20 3.68 -19.07 -9.01
CA GLU A 20 4.82 -19.66 -9.72
C GLU A 20 5.78 -20.40 -8.77
N GLN A 21 5.24 -21.03 -7.72
CA GLN A 21 6.01 -21.75 -6.72
C GLN A 21 5.86 -23.27 -6.85
N SER A 22 6.98 -23.98 -6.76
CA SER A 22 6.99 -25.45 -6.76
C SER A 22 6.62 -26.04 -5.40
N ASP A 23 6.90 -25.31 -4.31
CA ASP A 23 6.62 -25.74 -2.94
C ASP A 23 5.30 -25.16 -2.44
N SER A 24 4.43 -26.02 -1.90
CA SER A 24 3.11 -25.62 -1.40
C SER A 24 3.19 -24.65 -0.22
N MET A 25 4.17 -24.81 0.67
CA MET A 25 4.31 -23.92 1.82
C MET A 25 4.74 -22.53 1.39
N GLU A 26 5.69 -22.43 0.47
CA GLU A 26 6.12 -21.15 -0.08
C GLU A 26 5.03 -20.49 -0.93
N ALA A 27 4.27 -21.27 -1.73
CA ALA A 27 3.10 -20.78 -2.45
C ALA A 27 2.10 -20.10 -1.51
N ILE A 28 1.76 -20.75 -0.39
CA ILE A 28 0.86 -20.18 0.63
C ILE A 28 1.45 -18.88 1.22
N ARG A 29 2.75 -18.86 1.55
CA ARG A 29 3.40 -17.67 2.11
C ARG A 29 3.40 -16.49 1.15
N VAL A 30 3.68 -16.72 -0.13
CA VAL A 30 3.64 -15.70 -1.18
C VAL A 30 2.21 -15.18 -1.34
N ALA A 31 1.24 -16.07 -1.49
CA ALA A 31 -0.18 -15.71 -1.64
C ALA A 31 -0.70 -14.87 -0.47
N MET A 32 -0.38 -15.26 0.77
CA MET A 32 -0.76 -14.49 1.96
C MET A 32 -0.15 -13.08 1.95
N ARG A 33 1.14 -12.96 1.61
CA ARG A 33 1.85 -11.67 1.56
C ARG A 33 1.23 -10.75 0.52
N ASP A 34 0.90 -11.29 -0.65
CA ASP A 34 0.30 -10.54 -1.75
C ASP A 34 -1.13 -10.11 -1.46
N TYR A 35 -1.93 -10.99 -0.83
CA TYR A 35 -3.26 -10.62 -0.36
C TYR A 35 -3.21 -9.47 0.64
N ILE A 36 -2.32 -9.53 1.65
CA ILE A 36 -2.16 -8.43 2.63
C ILE A 36 -1.77 -7.13 1.93
N ARG A 37 -0.84 -7.18 0.98
CA ARG A 37 -0.42 -6.01 0.20
C ARG A 37 -1.60 -5.45 -0.61
N TYR A 38 -2.36 -6.31 -1.28
CA TYR A 38 -3.56 -5.93 -2.01
C TYR A 38 -4.60 -5.26 -1.10
N ALA A 39 -4.94 -5.87 0.02
CA ALA A 39 -5.93 -5.37 0.97
C ALA A 39 -5.52 -3.98 1.53
N ARG A 40 -4.24 -3.79 1.87
CA ARG A 40 -3.70 -2.49 2.30
C ARG A 40 -3.86 -1.42 1.22
N ARG A 41 -3.50 -1.73 -0.03
CA ARG A 41 -3.68 -0.80 -1.17
C ARG A 41 -5.15 -0.46 -1.38
N MET A 42 -6.04 -1.42 -1.30
CA MET A 42 -7.48 -1.19 -1.43
C MET A 42 -8.01 -0.28 -0.32
N ARG A 43 -7.56 -0.46 0.92
CA ARG A 43 -7.93 0.42 2.03
C ARG A 43 -7.44 1.85 1.83
N LEU A 44 -6.20 2.02 1.38
CA LEU A 44 -5.65 3.34 1.05
C LEU A 44 -6.43 4.00 -0.10
N LYS A 45 -6.78 3.25 -1.14
CA LYS A 45 -7.60 3.75 -2.26
C LYS A 45 -8.99 4.21 -1.81
N GLN A 46 -9.61 3.51 -0.85
CA GLN A 46 -10.88 3.95 -0.26
C GLN A 46 -10.74 5.27 0.48
N LEU A 47 -9.62 5.46 1.19
CA LEU A 47 -9.34 6.69 1.93
C LEU A 47 -8.91 7.85 1.03
N SER A 48 -8.27 7.60 -0.11
CA SER A 48 -7.81 8.68 -1.00
C SER A 48 -8.96 9.52 -1.56
N GLY A 49 -10.16 8.95 -1.70
CA GLY A 49 -11.37 9.69 -2.07
C GLY A 49 -11.96 10.55 -0.94
N GLN A 50 -11.38 10.48 0.27
CA GLN A 50 -11.80 11.20 1.47
C GLN A 50 -10.76 12.21 1.96
N VAL A 51 -9.61 12.30 1.28
CA VAL A 51 -8.62 13.33 1.58
C VAL A 51 -9.15 14.65 1.00
N GLU A 52 -9.72 15.48 1.86
CA GLU A 52 -9.97 16.89 1.52
C GLU A 52 -8.63 17.55 1.25
N MET A 53 -8.35 17.86 -0.02
CA MET A 53 -7.28 18.79 -0.35
C MET A 53 -7.68 20.15 0.18
N ILE A 54 -6.92 20.65 1.15
CA ILE A 54 -7.06 22.03 1.59
C ILE A 54 -6.51 22.89 0.44
N ASP A 55 -7.37 23.64 -0.24
CA ASP A 55 -6.98 24.62 -1.27
C ASP A 55 -6.37 25.88 -0.63
N ASN A 56 -5.27 25.71 0.09
CA ASN A 56 -4.52 26.80 0.74
C ASN A 56 -3.40 27.37 -0.14
N TRP A 57 -3.49 27.18 -1.47
CA TRP A 57 -2.45 27.59 -2.41
C TRP A 57 -2.09 29.09 -2.30
N ARG A 58 -3.06 29.97 -2.00
CA ARG A 58 -2.80 31.39 -1.77
C ARG A 58 -1.98 31.66 -0.51
N GLN A 59 -2.25 30.92 0.57
CA GLN A 59 -1.50 31.07 1.82
C GLN A 59 -0.06 30.54 1.66
N LEU A 60 0.12 29.50 0.84
CA LEU A 60 1.44 28.98 0.48
C LEU A 60 2.22 30.00 -0.37
N GLU A 61 1.59 30.59 -1.38
CA GLU A 61 2.20 31.65 -2.20
C GLU A 61 2.60 32.87 -1.35
N GLU A 62 1.73 33.31 -0.43
CA GLU A 62 2.03 34.40 0.49
C GLU A 62 3.21 34.06 1.43
N SER A 63 3.32 32.81 1.90
CA SER A 63 4.46 32.39 2.73
C SER A 63 5.78 32.36 1.95
N GLU A 64 5.80 31.89 0.70
CA GLU A 64 7.02 31.88 -0.12
C GLU A 64 7.49 33.31 -0.45
N VAL A 65 6.56 34.21 -0.78
CA VAL A 65 6.89 35.62 -1.05
C VAL A 65 7.36 36.33 0.22
N SER A 66 6.81 36.00 1.39
CA SER A 66 7.27 36.53 2.68
C SER A 66 8.68 36.07 3.01
N ASP A 67 8.99 34.78 2.80
CA ASP A 67 10.31 34.20 3.09
C ASP A 67 11.40 34.77 2.16
N LEU A 68 11.08 35.04 0.89
CA LEU A 68 11.99 35.68 -0.07
C LEU A 68 12.32 37.14 0.30
N ASN A 69 11.37 37.87 0.89
CA ASN A 69 11.57 39.26 1.30
C ASN A 69 12.42 39.38 2.58
N ASP A 70 12.39 38.36 3.45
CA ASP A 70 13.15 38.35 4.71
C ASP A 70 14.64 37.99 4.48
N ASP A 71 14.95 37.13 3.51
CA ASP A 71 16.33 36.80 3.11
C ASP A 71 17.01 37.89 2.27
N SER A 72 16.21 38.81 1.70
CA SER A 72 16.69 40.01 0.98
C SER A 72 17.10 41.16 1.90
N SER A 73 16.86 41.04 3.20
CA SER A 73 17.08 42.10 4.20
C SER A 73 18.30 41.86 5.12
N LYS A 74 19.23 40.97 4.73
CA LYS A 74 20.51 40.72 5.44
C LYS A 74 21.72 41.24 4.68
#